data_AF-A0A965RAU6-F1
#
_entry.id   AF-A0A965RAU6-F1
#
_cell.length_a   1.000
_cell.length_b   1.000
_cell.length_c   1.000
_cell.angle_alpha   90.00
_cell.angle_beta   90.00
_cell.angle_gamma   90.00
#
_symmetry.space_group_name_H-M   'P 1'
#
loop_
_entity.id
_entity.type
_entity.pdbx_description
1 polymer ?
#
loop_
_entity_poly.entity_id
_entity_poly.type
_entity_poly.pdbx_seq_one_letter_code
_entity_poly.pdbx_strand_id
1 'polypeptide(L)'
;MLVHRGHSYHLPTTIEQLNTKTKIVMLGSCGGYHNLATVLKMSPDAHLISTKQTGSKDVNEPILKEINDRLLAGEDVSWVAIWTDLKNQFETRSSAEQDKFNDYVPPHRNLGSLFIKGYKSIVARKISRK
;
A
#
# COMPACT_ATOMS: atom_id res chain seq x y z
N MET A 1 -6.73 -9.26 -2.68
CA MET A 1 -6.16 -7.88 -2.73
C MET A 1 -7.32 -6.91 -2.81
N LEU A 2 -7.21 -5.72 -2.22
CA LEU A 2 -8.16 -4.62 -2.40
C LEU A 2 -7.45 -3.42 -3.04
N VAL A 3 -8.07 -2.80 -4.02
CA VAL A 3 -7.51 -1.65 -4.76
C VAL A 3 -8.55 -0.54 -4.80
N HIS A 4 -8.14 0.66 -4.42
CA HIS A 4 -8.92 1.88 -4.59
C HIS A 4 -8.08 2.91 -5.36
N ARG A 5 -8.50 3.21 -6.60
CA ARG A 5 -7.84 4.17 -7.49
C ARG A 5 -8.80 5.21 -8.11
N GLY A 6 -10.04 5.24 -7.61
CA GLY A 6 -11.07 6.19 -8.02
C GLY A 6 -10.94 7.50 -7.26
N HIS A 7 -11.97 8.33 -7.31
CA HIS A 7 -11.99 9.55 -6.52
C HIS A 7 -12.00 9.26 -5.02
N SER A 8 -11.27 10.09 -4.26
CA SER A 8 -11.09 9.95 -2.81
C SER A 8 -12.40 9.96 -2.01
N TYR A 9 -13.47 10.61 -2.51
CA TYR A 9 -14.77 10.61 -1.84
C TYR A 9 -15.48 9.24 -1.87
N HIS A 10 -15.08 8.31 -2.74
CA HIS A 10 -15.56 6.92 -2.72
C HIS A 10 -14.70 5.99 -1.84
N LEU A 11 -13.59 6.50 -1.30
CA LEU A 11 -12.67 5.71 -0.47
C LEU A 11 -13.34 5.13 0.79
N PRO A 12 -14.20 5.87 1.53
CA PRO A 12 -14.89 5.32 2.70
C PRO A 12 -15.65 4.03 2.40
N THR A 13 -16.47 4.03 1.34
CA THR A 13 -17.23 2.84 0.90
C THR A 13 -16.32 1.69 0.49
N THR A 14 -15.14 1.97 -0.06
CA THR A 14 -14.17 0.94 -0.39
C THR A 14 -13.51 0.35 0.85
N ILE A 15 -13.23 1.18 1.86
CA ILE A 15 -12.66 0.74 3.15
C ILE A 15 -13.64 -0.18 3.90
N GLU A 16 -14.94 0.04 3.79
CA GLU A 16 -15.97 -0.83 4.38
C GLU A 16 -15.92 -2.28 3.86
N GLN A 17 -15.37 -2.49 2.66
CA GLN A 17 -15.19 -3.83 2.07
C GLN A 17 -13.96 -4.57 2.63
N LEU A 18 -13.13 -3.91 3.44
CA LEU A 18 -11.97 -4.56 4.06
C LEU A 18 -12.40 -5.59 5.09
N ASN A 19 -11.69 -6.71 5.09
CA ASN A 19 -11.82 -7.75 6.09
C ASN A 19 -10.44 -8.20 6.57
N THR A 20 -10.40 -9.03 7.61
CA THR A 20 -9.15 -9.50 8.22
C THR A 20 -8.30 -10.39 7.31
N LYS A 21 -8.86 -10.93 6.23
CA LYS A 21 -8.16 -11.76 5.23
C LYS A 21 -7.52 -10.92 4.11
N THR A 22 -7.82 -9.63 4.01
CA THR A 22 -7.19 -8.76 3.00
C THR A 22 -5.71 -8.55 3.30
N LYS A 23 -4.84 -9.18 2.50
CA LYS A 23 -3.36 -9.13 2.69
C LYS A 23 -2.65 -7.99 1.98
N ILE A 24 -3.18 -7.52 0.85
CA ILE A 24 -2.62 -6.38 0.10
C ILE A 24 -3.73 -5.36 -0.10
N VAL A 25 -3.45 -4.11 0.26
CA VAL A 25 -4.32 -2.96 0.08
C VAL A 25 -3.56 -1.89 -0.68
N MET A 26 -4.13 -1.39 -1.78
CA MET A 26 -3.57 -0.28 -2.54
C MET A 26 -4.55 0.88 -2.57
N LEU A 27 -4.18 1.99 -1.94
CA LEU A 27 -4.93 3.24 -1.94
C LEU A 27 -4.23 4.26 -2.85
N GLY A 28 -4.50 4.13 -4.14
CA GLY A 28 -3.96 4.94 -5.22
C GLY A 28 -4.78 6.18 -5.57
N SER A 29 -5.81 6.51 -4.79
CA SER A 29 -6.54 7.78 -4.89
C SER A 29 -5.85 8.89 -4.09
N CYS A 30 -6.19 10.14 -4.39
CA CYS A 30 -5.56 11.28 -3.73
C CYS A 30 -5.67 11.20 -2.19
N GLY A 31 -4.54 11.38 -1.50
CA GLY A 31 -4.45 11.36 -0.05
C GLY A 31 -4.66 9.98 0.58
N GLY A 32 -4.54 8.89 -0.18
CA GLY A 32 -4.77 7.52 0.30
C GLY A 32 -3.99 7.18 1.59
N TYR A 33 -2.81 7.76 1.79
CA TYR A 33 -1.98 7.56 2.98
C TYR A 33 -2.66 7.93 4.30
N HIS A 34 -3.55 8.94 4.31
CA HIS A 34 -4.25 9.38 5.52
C HIS A 34 -5.14 8.29 6.15
N ASN A 35 -5.47 7.23 5.40
CA ASN A 35 -6.35 6.15 5.83
C ASN A 35 -5.61 4.95 6.43
N LEU A 36 -4.29 5.05 6.62
CA LEU A 36 -3.44 3.99 7.15
C LEU A 36 -3.99 3.34 8.43
N ALA A 37 -4.33 4.14 9.45
CA ALA A 37 -4.80 3.62 10.73
C ALA A 37 -6.14 2.87 10.59
N THR A 38 -7.05 3.39 9.77
CA THR A 38 -8.36 2.79 9.48
C THR A 38 -8.18 1.45 8.77
N VAL A 39 -7.32 1.39 7.74
CA VAL A 39 -7.00 0.14 7.03
C VAL A 39 -6.45 -0.90 8.01
N LEU A 40 -5.47 -0.55 8.86
CA LEU A 40 -4.87 -1.47 9.82
C LEU A 40 -5.76 -1.82 11.02
N LYS A 41 -6.87 -1.11 11.21
CA LYS A 41 -7.92 -1.50 12.14
C LYS A 41 -8.75 -2.64 11.55
N MET A 42 -9.12 -2.53 10.27
CA MET A 42 -9.96 -3.51 9.56
C MET A 42 -9.17 -4.75 9.10
N SER A 43 -7.93 -4.54 8.65
CA SER A 43 -7.03 -5.56 8.12
C SER A 43 -5.65 -5.42 8.77
N PRO A 44 -5.46 -5.95 10.00
CA PRO A 44 -4.23 -5.74 10.77
C PRO A 44 -2.95 -6.21 10.08
N ASP A 45 -3.05 -7.24 9.24
CA ASP A 45 -1.92 -7.83 8.54
C ASP A 45 -1.66 -7.19 7.17
N ALA A 46 -2.51 -6.27 6.71
CA ALA A 46 -2.42 -5.74 5.36
C ALA A 46 -1.07 -5.08 5.07
N HIS A 47 -0.53 -5.37 3.89
CA HIS A 47 0.54 -4.62 3.26
C HIS A 47 -0.08 -3.46 2.50
N LEU A 48 0.19 -2.23 2.96
CA LEU A 48 -0.44 -1.02 2.42
C LEU A 48 0.51 -0.28 1.47
N ILE A 49 0.07 -0.10 0.23
CA ILE A 49 0.61 0.85 -0.73
C ILE A 49 -0.33 2.06 -0.77
N SER A 50 0.19 3.28 -0.66
CA SER A 50 -0.66 4.46 -0.72
C SER A 50 0.09 5.72 -1.15
N THR A 51 -0.60 6.64 -1.82
CA THR A 51 -0.06 7.97 -2.17
C THR A 51 -0.30 8.99 -1.05
N LYS A 52 0.68 9.85 -0.79
CA LYS A 52 0.58 10.98 0.14
C LYS A 52 -0.22 12.14 -0.45
N GLN A 53 -0.10 12.37 -1.75
CA GLN A 53 -0.67 13.52 -2.45
C GLN A 53 -1.66 13.06 -3.52
N THR A 54 -1.35 13.25 -4.79
CA THR A 54 -2.26 12.98 -5.90
C THR A 54 -2.14 11.54 -6.35
N GLY A 55 -3.29 10.88 -6.54
CA GLY A 55 -3.35 9.59 -7.20
C GLY A 55 -3.14 9.75 -8.70
N SER A 56 -2.30 8.91 -9.32
CA SER A 56 -2.02 8.98 -10.74
C SER A 56 -2.23 7.63 -11.40
N LYS A 57 -2.97 7.58 -12.51
CA LYS A 57 -3.07 6.36 -13.34
C LYS A 57 -1.68 5.91 -13.79
N ASP A 58 -0.83 6.84 -14.20
CA ASP A 58 0.52 6.56 -14.72
C ASP A 58 1.45 5.95 -13.66
N VAL A 59 1.09 6.07 -12.39
CA VAL A 59 1.78 5.43 -11.25
C VAL A 59 1.04 4.17 -10.76
N ASN A 60 -0.28 4.24 -10.67
CA ASN A 60 -1.12 3.13 -10.20
C ASN A 60 -0.99 1.90 -11.11
N GLU A 61 -1.04 2.09 -12.44
CA GLU A 61 -1.01 0.96 -13.37
C GLU A 61 0.32 0.21 -13.33
N PRO A 62 1.51 0.85 -13.37
CA PRO A 62 2.78 0.13 -13.23
C PRO A 62 2.91 -0.65 -11.94
N ILE A 63 2.50 -0.07 -10.80
CA ILE A 63 2.53 -0.77 -9.50
C ILE A 63 1.65 -2.02 -9.53
N LEU A 64 0.42 -1.90 -10.02
CA LEU A 64 -0.51 -3.02 -10.11
C LEU A 64 -0.01 -4.10 -11.07
N LYS A 65 0.55 -3.67 -12.21
CA LYS A 65 1.11 -4.57 -13.21
C LYS A 65 2.26 -5.39 -12.63
N GLU A 66 3.23 -4.75 -11.98
CA GLU A 66 4.38 -5.41 -11.37
C GLU A 66 3.98 -6.45 -10.31
N ILE A 67 3.00 -6.12 -9.47
CA ILE A 67 2.44 -7.07 -8.48
C ILE A 67 1.76 -8.24 -9.19
N ASN A 68 0.92 -7.95 -10.18
CA ASN A 68 0.12 -8.96 -10.87
C ASN A 68 0.99 -9.91 -11.70
N ASP A 69 2.00 -9.40 -12.40
CA ASP A 69 2.91 -10.21 -13.22
C ASP A 69 3.64 -11.26 -12.34
N ARG A 70 4.12 -10.87 -11.16
CA ARG A 70 4.76 -11.79 -10.20
C ARG A 70 3.80 -12.85 -9.67
N LEU A 71 2.58 -12.42 -9.28
CA LEU A 71 1.56 -13.35 -8.81
C LEU A 71 1.16 -14.35 -9.89
N LEU A 72 1.08 -13.92 -11.16
CA LEU A 72 0.79 -14.80 -12.29
C LEU A 72 1.95 -15.76 -12.59
N ALA A 73 3.19 -15.34 -12.36
CA ALA A 73 4.38 -16.19 -12.46
C ALA A 73 4.50 -17.20 -11.29
N GLY A 74 3.62 -17.14 -10.29
CA GLY A 74 3.70 -17.97 -9.09
C GLY A 74 4.81 -17.54 -8.12
N GLU A 75 5.33 -16.32 -8.29
CA GLU A 75 6.35 -15.74 -7.42
C GLU A 75 5.75 -15.13 -6.15
N ASP A 76 6.57 -15.08 -5.10
CA ASP A 76 6.26 -14.33 -3.90
C ASP A 76 6.33 -12.80 -4.13
N VAL A 77 5.54 -12.05 -3.37
CA VAL A 77 5.52 -10.58 -3.42
C VAL A 77 6.67 -10.01 -2.57
N SER A 78 7.82 -9.79 -3.19
CA SER A 78 8.95 -9.08 -2.58
C SER A 78 8.84 -7.56 -2.79
N TRP A 79 8.42 -6.84 -1.75
CA TRP A 79 8.24 -5.38 -1.84
C TRP A 79 9.52 -4.61 -2.16
N VAL A 80 10.68 -5.13 -1.76
CA VAL A 80 11.97 -4.49 -2.06
C VAL A 80 12.27 -4.65 -3.55
N ALA A 81 12.14 -5.86 -4.10
CA ALA A 81 12.36 -6.11 -5.53
C ALA A 81 11.39 -5.32 -6.40
N ILE A 82 10.08 -5.41 -6.10
CA ILE A 82 9.03 -4.66 -6.80
C ILE A 82 9.35 -3.17 -6.85
N TRP A 83 9.75 -2.57 -5.73
CA TRP A 83 9.99 -1.12 -5.70
C TRP A 83 11.30 -0.71 -6.35
N THR A 84 12.32 -1.58 -6.32
CA THR A 84 13.56 -1.38 -7.09
C THR A 84 13.25 -1.37 -8.59
N ASP A 85 12.48 -2.35 -9.07
CA ASP A 85 12.14 -2.47 -10.49
C ASP A 85 11.25 -1.30 -10.95
N LEU A 86 10.27 -0.91 -10.13
CA LEU A 86 9.47 0.29 -10.40
C LEU A 86 10.36 1.54 -10.43
N LYS A 87 11.29 1.72 -9.49
CA LYS A 87 12.19 2.87 -9.49
C LYS A 87 12.97 2.95 -10.80
N ASN A 88 13.55 1.84 -11.24
CA ASN A 88 14.27 1.77 -12.52
C ASN A 88 13.34 2.12 -13.71
N GLN A 89 12.08 1.66 -13.69
CA GLN A 89 11.08 1.99 -14.72
C GLN A 89 10.71 3.48 -14.73
N PHE A 90 10.66 4.15 -13.57
CA PHE A 90 10.32 5.57 -13.47
C PHE A 90 11.51 6.49 -13.75
N GLU A 91 12.75 6.04 -13.56
CA GLU A 91 13.97 6.82 -13.86
C GLU A 91 14.03 7.27 -15.33
N THR A 92 13.43 6.52 -16.25
CA THR A 92 13.38 6.85 -17.69
C THR A 92 12.16 7.68 -18.08
N ARG A 93 11.27 8.04 -17.14
CA ARG A 93 10.03 8.80 -17.38
C ARG A 93 10.21 10.29 -17.11
N SER A 94 9.17 11.07 -17.40
CA SER A 94 9.18 12.51 -17.14
C SER A 94 9.35 12.83 -15.65
N SER A 95 9.98 13.97 -15.32
CA SER A 95 10.15 14.41 -13.93
C SER A 95 8.81 14.50 -13.18
N ALA A 96 7.74 14.92 -13.86
CA ALA A 96 6.41 14.99 -13.27
C ALA A 96 5.83 13.61 -12.89
N GLU A 97 6.14 12.55 -13.65
CA GLU A 97 5.77 11.19 -13.28
C GLU A 97 6.63 10.63 -12.15
N GLN A 98 7.93 10.94 -12.15
CA GLN A 98 8.84 10.58 -11.07
C GLN A 98 8.41 11.20 -9.74
N ASP A 99 8.04 12.48 -9.74
CA ASP A 99 7.55 13.19 -8.56
C ASP A 99 6.27 12.53 -8.01
N LYS A 100 5.31 12.23 -8.90
CA LYS A 100 4.09 11.48 -8.52
C LYS A 100 4.41 10.10 -7.96
N PHE A 101 5.39 9.38 -8.51
CA PHE A 101 5.81 8.09 -7.99
C PHE A 101 6.46 8.21 -6.60
N ASN A 102 7.26 9.25 -6.37
CA ASN A 102 7.91 9.53 -5.09
C ASN A 102 6.91 9.79 -3.95
N ASP A 103 5.69 10.22 -4.28
CA ASP A 103 4.60 10.36 -3.30
C ASP A 103 4.00 9.02 -2.84
N TYR A 104 4.26 7.92 -3.55
CA TYR A 104 3.77 6.60 -3.17
C TYR A 104 4.66 5.96 -2.11
N VAL A 105 4.03 5.49 -1.04
CA VAL A 105 4.67 4.81 0.08
C VAL A 105 4.49 3.31 -0.08
N PRO A 106 5.57 2.53 -0.29
CA PRO A 106 5.49 1.08 -0.32
C PRO A 106 5.37 0.47 1.08
N PRO A 107 4.91 -0.79 1.19
CA PRO A 107 4.72 -1.47 2.47
C PRO A 107 5.98 -1.51 3.35
N HIS A 108 7.14 -1.77 2.74
CA HIS A 108 8.42 -1.89 3.45
C HIS A 108 9.01 -0.54 3.90
N ARG A 109 8.51 0.60 3.40
CA ARG A 109 8.90 1.95 3.85
C ARG A 109 7.79 2.68 4.61
N ASN A 110 6.68 1.99 4.88
CA ASN A 110 5.56 2.56 5.61
C ASN A 110 5.81 2.50 7.12
N LEU A 111 6.61 3.45 7.64
CA LEU A 111 6.97 3.52 9.06
C LEU A 111 5.76 3.56 9.99
N GLY A 112 4.69 4.26 9.60
CA GLY A 112 3.45 4.29 10.37
C GLY A 112 2.82 2.91 10.52
N SER A 113 2.79 2.12 9.43
CA SER A 113 2.29 0.74 9.45
C SER A 113 3.14 -0.15 10.36
N LEU A 114 4.47 -0.07 10.19
CA LEU A 114 5.42 -0.83 11.00
C LEU A 114 5.28 -0.48 12.49
N PHE A 115 5.14 0.81 12.82
CA PHE A 115 4.93 1.28 14.18
C PHE A 115 3.63 0.75 14.78
N ILE A 116 2.50 0.91 14.09
CA ILE A 116 1.19 0.45 14.56
C ILE A 116 1.20 -1.07 14.80
N LYS A 117 1.76 -1.85 13.87
CA LYS A 117 1.86 -3.31 13.99
C LYS A 117 2.79 -3.70 15.15
N GLY A 118 3.95 -3.08 15.25
CA GLY A 118 4.92 -3.33 16.33
C GLY A 118 4.34 -3.03 17.70
N TYR A 119 3.70 -1.87 17.87
CA TYR A 119 3.03 -1.49 19.12
C TYR A 119 1.93 -2.48 19.51
N LYS A 120 1.03 -2.82 18.58
CA LYS A 120 -0.04 -3.81 18.83
C LYS A 120 0.53 -5.18 19.23
N SER A 121 1.62 -5.61 18.58
CA SER A 121 2.30 -6.88 18.91
C SER A 121 2.83 -6.90 20.35
N ILE A 122 3.47 -5.81 20.79
CA ILE A 122 3.98 -5.68 22.16
C ILE A 122 2.84 -5.70 23.18
N VAL A 123 1.75 -4.97 22.92
CA VAL A 123 0.58 -4.93 23.81
C VAL A 123 -0.08 -6.32 23.92
N ALA A 124 -0.29 -7.01 22.79
CA ALA A 124 -0.89 -8.35 22.79
C ALA A 124 -0.03 -9.36 23.56
N ARG A 125 1.29 -9.33 23.39
CA ARG A 125 2.23 -10.19 24.13
C ARG A 125 2.20 -9.95 25.64
N LYS A 126 1.99 -8.70 26.08
CA LYS A 126 1.86 -8.38 27.51
C LYS A 126 0.57 -8.91 28.13
N ILE A 127 -0.54 -8.87 27.38
CA ILE A 127 -1.84 -9.39 27.83
C ILE A 127 -1.79 -10.91 27.96
N SER A 128 -1.21 -11.61 26.99
CA SER A 128 -1.12 -13.09 26.99
C SER A 128 -0.20 -13.69 28.07
N ARG A 129 0.59 -12.86 28.77
CA ARG A 129 1.49 -13.28 29.85
C ARG A 129 0.90 -13.05 31.25
N LYS A 130 -0.31 -12.47 31.34
CA LYS A 130 -1.10 -12.41 32.56
C LYS A 130 -2.17 -13.49 32.51
#